data_AF-A0A7K2X3T3-F1
#
_entry.id   AF-A0A7K2X3T3-F1
#
_cell.length_a   1.000
_cell.length_b   1.000
_cell.length_c   1.000
_cell.angle_alpha   90.00
_cell.angle_beta   90.00
_cell.angle_gamma   90.00
#
_symmetry.space_group_name_H-M   'P 1'
#
loop_
_entity.id
_entity.type
_entity.pdbx_description
1 polymer ?
#
loop_
_entity_poly.entity_id
_entity_poly.type
_entity_poly.pdbx_seq_one_letter_code
_entity_poly.pdbx_strand_id
1 'polypeptide(L)'
;MSRTPSAPSPVHPAPAVPPPSGTATASKVEDVLPLSPLQEGILFHALFDERERDVYVAQLLLDLSGPLDAERLRAAADAVLARHAVLRAGFLRRASGE
;
A
#
# COMPACT_ATOMS: atom_id res chain seq x y z
N MET A 1 -26.78 -33.76 11.31
CA MET A 1 -26.28 -32.66 10.47
C MET A 1 -24.79 -32.54 10.69
N SER A 2 -23.98 -33.21 9.86
CA SER A 2 -22.52 -33.24 9.99
C SER A 2 -21.91 -32.26 8.99
N ARG A 3 -21.34 -31.15 9.47
CA ARG A 3 -20.56 -30.21 8.63
C ARG A 3 -19.13 -30.74 8.54
N THR A 4 -18.69 -31.10 7.34
CA THR A 4 -17.29 -31.36 7.04
C THR A 4 -16.49 -30.05 7.08
N PRO A 5 -15.31 -30.01 7.71
CA PRO A 5 -14.46 -28.82 7.67
C PRO A 5 -13.77 -28.71 6.29
N SER A 6 -13.81 -27.50 5.71
CA SER A 6 -13.14 -27.18 4.45
C SER A 6 -11.64 -26.95 4.69
N ALA A 7 -10.79 -27.55 3.85
CA ALA A 7 -9.35 -27.33 3.90
C ALA A 7 -8.97 -25.93 3.39
N PRO A 8 -7.90 -25.29 3.90
CA PRO A 8 -7.39 -24.03 3.38
C PRO A 8 -6.76 -24.21 1.99
N SER A 9 -6.99 -23.25 1.10
CA SER A 9 -6.43 -23.22 -0.26
C SER A 9 -4.89 -23.08 -0.25
N PRO A 10 -4.19 -23.67 -1.24
CA PRO A 10 -2.73 -23.57 -1.32
C PRO A 10 -2.27 -22.13 -1.62
N VAL A 11 -1.24 -21.68 -0.91
CA VAL A 11 -0.54 -20.41 -1.17
C VAL A 11 0.34 -20.60 -2.41
N HIS A 12 0.04 -19.88 -3.49
CA HIS A 12 0.89 -19.85 -4.67
C HIS A 12 2.19 -19.07 -4.40
N PRO A 13 3.37 -19.59 -4.82
CA PRO A 13 4.61 -18.86 -4.68
C PRO A 13 4.60 -17.59 -5.55
N ALA A 14 5.09 -16.48 -5.00
CA ALA A 14 5.16 -15.21 -5.70
C ALA A 14 6.13 -15.29 -6.91
N PRO A 15 5.80 -14.71 -8.08
CA PRO A 15 6.67 -14.69 -9.24
C PRO A 15 7.87 -13.74 -9.04
N ALA A 16 9.00 -14.06 -9.67
CA ALA A 16 10.22 -13.26 -9.64
C ALA A 16 10.05 -11.92 -10.38
N VAL A 17 10.60 -10.83 -9.82
CA VAL A 17 10.53 -9.48 -10.39
C VAL A 17 11.56 -9.34 -11.54
N PRO A 18 11.14 -9.02 -12.78
CA PRO A 18 12.08 -8.73 -13.87
C PRO A 18 12.68 -7.32 -13.74
N PRO A 19 13.91 -7.08 -14.25
CA PRO A 19 14.57 -5.78 -14.13
C PRO A 19 13.90 -4.70 -15.01
N PRO A 20 13.91 -3.42 -14.58
CA PRO A 20 13.29 -2.35 -15.33
C PRO A 20 14.02 -2.11 -16.65
N SER A 21 13.28 -2.16 -17.77
CA SER A 21 13.77 -1.79 -19.10
C SER A 21 13.15 -0.48 -19.54
N GLY A 22 13.97 0.55 -19.77
CA GLY A 22 13.55 1.77 -20.48
C GLY A 22 14.27 3.04 -20.03
N THR A 23 14.96 3.69 -20.95
CA THR A 23 15.50 5.05 -20.81
C THR A 23 14.37 6.08 -20.89
N ALA A 24 14.06 6.77 -19.79
CA ALA A 24 13.13 7.89 -19.73
C ALA A 24 13.66 8.97 -18.77
N THR A 25 13.38 10.24 -19.09
CA THR A 25 13.64 11.46 -18.28
C THR A 25 13.59 11.17 -16.79
N ALA A 26 14.65 11.50 -16.05
CA ALA A 26 14.86 11.13 -14.64
C ALA A 26 13.54 11.14 -13.85
N SER A 27 12.94 9.97 -13.72
CA SER A 27 11.64 9.81 -13.09
C SER A 27 11.80 10.13 -11.61
N LYS A 28 10.83 10.83 -11.02
CA LYS A 28 10.75 10.97 -9.55
C LYS A 28 10.33 9.65 -8.87
N VAL A 29 9.99 8.62 -9.65
CA VAL A 29 9.65 7.28 -9.17
C VAL A 29 10.94 6.51 -8.94
N GLU A 30 11.12 6.03 -7.71
CA GLU A 30 12.29 5.24 -7.32
C GLU A 30 12.27 3.84 -7.93
N ASP A 31 11.11 3.16 -7.92
CA ASP A 31 10.93 1.83 -8.50
C ASP A 31 9.43 1.53 -8.76
N VAL A 32 9.14 0.49 -9.55
CA VAL A 32 7.80 -0.06 -9.78
C VAL A 32 7.80 -1.55 -9.42
N LEU A 33 7.17 -1.87 -8.30
CA LEU A 33 7.14 -3.23 -7.75
C LEU A 33 5.78 -3.89 -8.04
N PRO A 34 5.73 -5.24 -8.18
CA PRO A 34 4.46 -5.95 -8.18
C PRO A 34 3.79 -5.86 -6.79
N LEU A 35 2.49 -6.06 -6.77
CA LEU A 35 1.75 -6.17 -5.52
C LEU A 35 2.12 -7.47 -4.80
N SER A 36 2.11 -7.42 -3.47
CA SER A 36 2.07 -8.64 -2.66
C SER A 36 0.68 -9.27 -2.72
N PRO A 37 0.53 -10.59 -2.46
CA PRO A 37 -0.79 -11.24 -2.47
C PRO A 37 -1.83 -10.59 -1.55
N LEU A 38 -1.41 -10.03 -0.41
CA LEU A 38 -2.30 -9.30 0.48
C LEU A 38 -2.76 -7.96 -0.14
N GLN A 39 -1.86 -7.24 -0.79
CA GLN A 39 -2.19 -5.97 -1.44
C GLN A 39 -3.14 -6.19 -2.63
N GLU A 40 -2.99 -7.28 -3.38
CA GLU A 40 -3.94 -7.67 -4.44
C GLU A 40 -5.35 -7.90 -3.88
N GLY A 41 -5.46 -8.64 -2.78
CA GLY A 41 -6.75 -8.90 -2.12
C GLY A 41 -7.42 -7.62 -1.61
N ILE A 42 -6.66 -6.73 -0.97
CA ILE A 42 -7.16 -5.43 -0.48
C ILE A 42 -7.62 -4.56 -1.66
N LEU A 43 -6.81 -4.46 -2.72
CA LEU A 43 -7.15 -3.67 -3.90
C LEU A 43 -8.40 -4.19 -4.60
N PHE A 44 -8.59 -5.51 -4.67
CA PHE A 44 -9.82 -6.11 -5.16
C PHE A 44 -11.03 -5.61 -4.36
N HIS A 45 -11.01 -5.73 -3.04
CA HIS A 45 -12.12 -5.25 -2.22
C HIS A 45 -12.37 -3.74 -2.37
N ALA A 46 -11.33 -2.92 -2.40
CA ALA A 46 -11.44 -1.47 -2.57
C ALA A 46 -12.05 -1.05 -3.93
N LEU A 47 -11.87 -1.84 -4.99
CA LEU A 47 -12.41 -1.54 -6.32
C LEU A 47 -13.86 -2.00 -6.52
N PHE A 48 -14.33 -2.99 -5.76
CA PHE A 48 -15.66 -3.59 -5.95
C PHE A 48 -16.67 -3.25 -4.86
N ASP A 49 -16.23 -2.68 -3.74
CA ASP A 49 -17.10 -2.28 -2.63
C ASP A 49 -17.37 -0.77 -2.63
N GLU A 50 -18.25 -0.32 -3.54
CA GLU A 50 -18.61 1.11 -3.71
C GLU A 50 -19.55 1.64 -2.62
N ARG A 51 -19.98 0.82 -1.64
CA ARG A 51 -21.13 1.12 -0.78
C ARG A 51 -20.87 1.19 0.73
N GLU A 52 -19.62 1.19 1.20
CA GLU A 52 -19.34 1.36 2.62
C GLU A 52 -18.04 2.15 2.90
N ARG A 53 -17.88 2.59 4.16
CA ARG A 53 -16.65 3.20 4.70
C ARG A 53 -15.47 2.28 4.40
N ASP A 54 -14.41 2.80 3.78
CA ASP A 54 -13.22 2.01 3.44
C ASP A 54 -12.63 1.37 4.72
N VAL A 55 -12.87 0.06 4.86
CA VAL A 55 -12.47 -0.74 6.03
C VAL A 55 -10.96 -0.91 6.14
N TYR A 56 -10.20 -0.53 5.10
CA TYR A 56 -8.75 -0.59 5.07
C TYR A 56 -8.08 0.73 5.48
N VAL A 57 -8.86 1.77 5.79
CA VAL A 57 -8.33 2.99 6.38
C VAL A 57 -8.12 2.78 7.89
N ALA A 58 -6.85 2.67 8.29
CA ALA A 58 -6.46 2.72 9.70
C ALA A 58 -6.25 4.18 10.13
N GLN A 59 -6.95 4.61 11.19
CA GLN A 59 -6.79 5.94 11.77
C GLN A 59 -6.15 5.84 13.16
N LEU A 60 -5.06 6.57 13.36
CA LEU A 60 -4.42 6.75 14.67
C LEU A 60 -4.64 8.21 15.12
N LEU A 61 -5.24 8.39 16.29
CA LEU A 61 -5.38 9.70 16.92
C LEU A 61 -4.35 9.82 18.04
N LEU A 62 -3.68 10.96 18.12
CA LEU A 62 -2.67 11.26 19.12
C LEU A 62 -3.05 12.58 19.81
N ASP A 63 -3.24 12.53 21.12
CA ASP A 63 -3.44 13.72 21.94
C ASP A 63 -2.08 14.28 22.36
N LEU A 64 -1.82 15.55 22.01
CA LEU A 64 -0.61 16.27 22.36
C LEU A 64 -0.95 17.34 23.41
N SER A 65 -0.20 17.33 24.51
CA SER A 65 -0.37 18.28 25.61
C SER A 65 0.83 19.22 25.71
N GLY A 66 0.53 20.50 25.94
CA GLY A 66 1.55 21.55 26.09
C GLY A 66 1.84 22.31 24.79
N PRO A 67 2.83 23.22 24.80
CA PRO A 67 3.20 24.00 23.63
C PRO A 67 3.68 23.10 22.47
N LEU A 68 3.14 23.31 21.27
CA LEU A 68 3.51 22.58 20.06
C LEU A 68 4.23 23.50 19.08
N ASP A 69 5.43 23.11 18.69
CA ASP A 69 6.14 23.70 17.55
C ASP A 69 5.69 22.99 16.26
N ALA A 70 4.84 23.67 15.48
CA ALA A 70 4.26 23.13 14.25
C ALA A 70 5.30 22.90 13.15
N GLU A 71 6.32 23.75 13.05
CA GLU A 71 7.36 23.62 12.02
C GLU A 71 8.28 22.45 12.34
N ARG A 72 8.62 22.27 13.62
CA ARG A 72 9.36 21.09 14.07
C ARG A 72 8.57 19.80 13.86
N LEU A 73 7.25 19.81 14.11
CA LEU A 73 6.40 18.63 13.86
C LEU A 73 6.35 18.30 12.36
N ARG A 74 6.22 19.31 11.50
CA ARG A 74 6.24 19.12 10.04
C ARG A 74 7.57 18.55 9.56
N ALA A 75 8.69 19.11 10.00
CA ALA A 75 10.02 18.61 9.65
C ALA A 75 10.25 17.15 10.11
N ALA A 76 9.70 16.78 11.28
CA ALA A 76 9.73 15.39 11.74
C ALA A 76 8.90 14.46 10.85
N ALA A 77 7.69 14.88 10.44
CA ALA A 77 6.85 14.13 9.52
C ALA A 77 7.53 13.94 8.15
N ASP A 78 8.15 15.00 7.62
CA ASP A 78 8.89 14.95 6.36
C ASP A 78 10.06 13.96 6.43
N ALA A 79 10.78 13.93 7.55
CA ALA A 79 11.87 12.97 7.77
C ALA A 79 11.36 11.52 7.81
N VAL A 80 10.20 11.27 8.42
CA VAL A 80 9.56 9.94 8.43
C VAL A 80 9.17 9.52 7.02
N LEU A 81 8.53 10.40 6.25
CA LEU A 81 8.16 10.13 4.86
C LEU A 81 9.39 9.86 3.99
N ALA A 82 10.45 10.66 4.11
CA ALA A 82 11.69 10.48 3.38
C ALA A 82 12.34 9.12 3.69
N ARG A 83 12.36 8.72 4.96
CA ARG A 83 12.96 7.45 5.42
C ARG A 83 12.18 6.21 4.98
N HIS A 84 10.85 6.27 4.90
CA HIS A 84 9.99 5.11 4.69
C HIS A 84 9.29 5.15 3.32
N ALA A 85 9.88 4.51 2.31
CA ALA A 85 9.36 4.47 0.94
C ALA A 85 7.88 4.03 0.84
N VAL A 86 7.43 3.10 1.69
CA VAL A 86 6.04 2.63 1.71
C VAL A 86 5.02 3.75 2.00
N LEU A 87 5.41 4.80 2.73
CA LEU A 87 4.55 5.95 3.01
C LEU A 87 4.47 6.96 1.85
N ARG A 88 5.31 6.77 0.82
CA ARG A 88 5.35 7.58 -0.41
C ARG A 88 5.03 6.75 -1.65
N ALA A 89 4.63 5.50 -1.47
CA ALA A 89 4.25 4.60 -2.55
C ALA A 89 2.81 4.88 -3.00
N GLY A 90 2.51 4.58 -4.25
CA GLY A 90 1.17 4.68 -4.82
C GLY A 90 0.85 3.49 -5.72
N PHE A 91 -0.43 3.29 -5.99
CA PHE A 91 -0.92 2.26 -6.89
C PHE A 91 -1.21 2.88 -8.26
N LEU A 92 -0.68 2.27 -9.32
CA LEU A 92 -0.87 2.71 -10.69
C LEU A 92 -1.48 1.57 -11.48
N ARG A 93 -2.59 1.83 -12.16
CA ARG A 93 -3.16 0.88 -13.13
C ARG A 93 -2.34 0.93 -14.41
N ARG A 94 -1.92 -0.22 -14.92
CA ARG A 94 -1.22 -0.33 -16.21
C ARG A 94 -2.22 -0.16 -17.34
N ALA A 95 -1.71 0.25 -18.51
CA ALA A 95 -2.54 0.39 -19.71
C ALA A 95 -3.18 -0.94 -20.17
N SER A 96 -2.61 -2.08 -19.78
CA SER A 96 -3.18 -3.42 -20.00
C SER A 96 -4.42 -3.71 -19.14
N GLY A 97 -4.71 -2.88 -18.13
CA GLY A 97 -5.81 -3.08 -17.19
C GLY A 97 -5.41 -3.80 -15.89
N GLU A 98 -4.19 -4.34 -15.82
CA GLU A 98 -3.58 -4.91 -14.61
C GLU A 98 -3.07 -3.85 -13.62
#